data_AF-B6HRN7-F1
#
_entry.id   AF-B6HRN7-F1
#
_cell.length_a   1.000
_cell.length_b   1.000
_cell.length_c   1.000
_cell.angle_alpha   90.00
_cell.angle_beta   90.00
_cell.angle_gamma   90.00
#
_symmetry.space_group_name_H-M   'P 1'
#
loop_
_entity.id
_entity.type
_entity.pdbx_description
1 polymer ?
#
loop_
_entity_poly.entity_id
_entity_poly.type
_entity_poly.pdbx_seq_one_letter_code
_entity_poly.pdbx_strand_id
1 'polypeptide(L)'
;MRILGYKTYHFYECITVHGLPHMEVCSEAITAQYNRLSGVKKYNRADYDKWLGEYDCLVEIPSMIGPDLIEAYIDDPDVKFILTERNPDKWVTSVNNTVGLVIDMPYQFPFSILKYFDATLYRFLAMNELVYQAMSGCTRPGDAENAQNLRQHYTDYIKKVKEIIPADKLCYIRLEDGLDWENICPFLGVPIPEEAYPGRNEPEKFQKLVQEFLRPKMMAAVMRISAVAVPAIGILGWAAVEYGPSALAELKRL
;
A
#
# COMPACT_ATOMS: atom_id res chain seq x y z
N MET A 1 -15.11 -0.99 -13.29
CA MET A 1 -15.19 0.49 -13.30
C MET A 1 -14.61 1.11 -14.55
N ARG A 2 -13.33 0.91 -14.91
CA ARG A 2 -12.79 1.43 -16.18
C ARG A 2 -13.56 0.98 -17.44
N ILE A 3 -14.00 -0.27 -17.50
CA ILE A 3 -14.86 -0.78 -18.59
C ILE A 3 -16.16 0.04 -18.70
N LEU A 4 -16.69 0.53 -17.58
CA LEU A 4 -17.88 1.38 -17.53
C LEU A 4 -17.57 2.87 -17.77
N GLY A 5 -16.34 3.23 -18.13
CA GLY A 5 -15.93 4.60 -18.45
C GLY A 5 -15.40 5.46 -17.29
N TYR A 6 -15.38 4.95 -16.06
CA TYR A 6 -14.92 5.74 -14.90
C TYR A 6 -13.39 5.84 -14.83
N LYS A 7 -12.85 7.04 -14.61
CA LYS A 7 -11.44 7.25 -14.25
C LYS A 7 -11.22 6.76 -12.83
N THR A 8 -10.67 5.56 -12.71
CA THR A 8 -10.53 4.84 -11.42
C THR A 8 -9.15 5.03 -10.78
N TYR A 9 -9.14 5.37 -9.49
CA TYR A 9 -7.97 5.34 -8.61
C TYR A 9 -7.94 4.04 -7.80
N HIS A 10 -6.87 3.29 -7.94
CA HIS A 10 -6.52 2.07 -7.20
C HIS A 10 -5.15 2.29 -6.53
N PHE A 11 -4.73 1.40 -5.63
CA PHE A 11 -3.38 1.45 -5.07
C PHE A 11 -2.29 1.31 -6.15
N TYR A 12 -2.65 0.77 -7.33
CA TYR A 12 -1.77 0.76 -8.49
C TYR A 12 -1.47 2.17 -9.01
N GLU A 13 -2.46 3.09 -9.05
CA GLU A 13 -2.23 4.49 -9.39
C GLU A 13 -1.32 5.17 -8.37
N CYS A 14 -1.55 4.90 -7.09
CA CYS A 14 -0.71 5.41 -6.00
C CYS A 14 0.76 5.03 -6.20
N ILE A 15 1.04 3.75 -6.47
CA ILE A 15 2.39 3.20 -6.52
C ILE A 15 3.07 3.40 -7.88
N THR A 16 2.36 3.12 -8.97
CA THR A 16 2.98 2.95 -10.30
C THR A 16 2.79 4.16 -11.19
N VAL A 17 1.62 4.80 -11.16
CA VAL A 17 1.33 5.96 -12.02
C VAL A 17 1.91 7.24 -11.43
N HIS A 18 1.65 7.49 -10.15
CA HIS A 18 2.08 8.70 -9.47
C HIS A 18 3.35 8.51 -8.65
N GLY A 19 3.51 7.34 -8.02
CA GLY A 19 4.72 6.98 -7.29
C GLY A 19 4.90 7.81 -6.02
N LEU A 20 6.12 8.33 -5.82
CA LEU A 20 6.55 8.94 -4.56
C LEU A 20 5.57 9.96 -3.96
N PRO A 21 5.07 10.97 -4.70
CA PRO A 21 4.16 11.97 -4.13
C PRO A 21 2.87 11.36 -3.56
N HIS A 22 2.28 10.39 -4.27
CA HIS A 22 1.04 9.76 -3.81
C HIS A 22 1.29 8.74 -2.70
N MET A 23 2.42 8.04 -2.72
CA MET A 23 2.81 7.19 -1.59
C MET A 23 3.00 8.01 -0.31
N GLU A 24 3.54 9.24 -0.40
CA GLU A 24 3.71 10.13 0.75
C GLU A 24 2.37 10.64 1.27
N VAL A 25 1.51 11.18 0.41
CA VAL A 25 0.17 11.65 0.81
C VAL A 25 -0.68 10.50 1.37
N CYS A 26 -0.59 9.31 0.78
CA CYS A 26 -1.28 8.12 1.29
C CYS A 26 -0.77 7.73 2.69
N SER A 27 0.55 7.73 2.89
CA SER A 27 1.14 7.41 4.21
C SER A 27 0.74 8.44 5.27
N GLU A 28 0.70 9.72 4.89
CA GLU A 28 0.23 10.80 5.76
C GLU A 28 -1.24 10.62 6.14
N ALA A 29 -2.11 10.33 5.18
CA ALA A 29 -3.54 10.08 5.42
C ALA A 29 -3.78 8.87 6.36
N ILE A 30 -3.06 7.76 6.15
CA ILE A 30 -3.13 6.58 7.03
C ILE A 30 -2.64 6.95 8.44
N THR A 31 -1.55 7.70 8.54
CA THR A 31 -1.00 8.15 9.83
C THR A 31 -2.00 9.05 10.56
N ALA A 32 -2.63 9.99 9.86
CA ALA A 32 -3.66 10.87 10.42
C ALA A 32 -4.88 10.09 10.93
N GLN A 33 -5.26 9.00 10.25
CA GLN A 33 -6.38 8.16 10.65
C GLN A 33 -6.08 7.32 11.89
N TYR A 34 -4.98 6.57 11.83
CA TYR A 34 -4.72 5.47 12.77
C TYR A 34 -3.75 5.84 13.90
N ASN A 35 -3.05 6.98 13.80
CA ASN A 35 -2.14 7.45 14.85
C ASN A 35 -2.47 8.89 15.28
N ARG A 36 -3.39 9.02 16.26
CA ARG A 36 -3.79 10.31 16.84
C ARG A 36 -2.65 11.06 17.55
N LEU A 37 -1.57 10.36 17.91
CA LEU A 37 -0.40 10.94 18.57
C LEU A 37 0.67 11.42 17.57
N SER A 38 0.47 11.21 16.27
CA SER A 38 1.43 11.61 15.23
C SER A 38 1.57 13.13 15.06
N GLY A 39 0.56 13.90 15.51
CA GLY A 39 0.46 15.33 15.22
C GLY A 39 0.03 15.67 13.79
N VAL A 40 -0.18 14.65 12.94
CA VAL A 40 -0.72 14.84 11.58
C VAL A 40 -2.20 15.18 11.68
N LYS A 41 -2.61 16.25 10.99
CA LYS A 41 -4.01 16.68 10.97
C LYS A 41 -4.85 15.68 10.18
N LYS A 42 -6.03 15.34 10.71
CA LYS A 42 -7.04 14.58 9.96
C LYS A 42 -7.41 15.28 8.66
N TYR A 43 -7.48 14.49 7.59
CA TYR A 43 -7.87 14.98 6.29
C TYR A 43 -9.36 15.33 6.31
N ASN A 44 -9.70 16.42 5.65
CA ASN A 44 -11.08 16.77 5.34
C ASN A 44 -11.33 16.63 3.83
N ARG A 45 -12.56 16.89 3.41
CA ARG A 45 -12.98 16.82 2.01
C ARG A 45 -12.05 17.58 1.06
N ALA A 46 -11.61 18.80 1.40
CA ALA A 46 -10.74 19.57 0.52
C ALA A 46 -9.34 18.95 0.36
N ASP A 47 -8.82 18.29 1.41
CA ASP A 47 -7.56 17.55 1.32
C ASP A 47 -7.71 16.33 0.41
N TYR A 48 -8.84 15.63 0.48
CA TYR A 48 -9.16 14.52 -0.41
C TYR A 48 -9.41 14.98 -1.85
N ASP A 49 -10.13 16.08 -2.07
CA ASP A 49 -10.36 16.64 -3.41
C ASP A 49 -9.04 17.04 -4.08
N LYS A 50 -8.09 17.59 -3.32
CA LYS A 50 -6.75 17.92 -3.82
C LYS A 50 -5.97 16.67 -4.27
N TRP A 51 -6.15 15.55 -3.59
CA TRP A 51 -5.42 14.31 -3.87
C TRP A 51 -6.11 13.44 -4.93
N LEU A 52 -7.44 13.32 -4.85
CA LEU A 52 -8.25 12.31 -5.53
C LEU A 52 -9.32 12.91 -6.44
N GLY A 53 -9.53 14.23 -6.42
CA GLY A 53 -10.65 14.90 -7.10
C GLY A 53 -10.64 14.83 -8.62
N GLU A 54 -9.54 14.37 -9.23
CA GLU A 54 -9.50 14.09 -10.67
C GLU A 54 -10.02 12.69 -11.05
N TYR A 55 -10.48 11.89 -10.09
CA TYR A 55 -10.93 10.52 -10.29
C TYR A 55 -12.41 10.36 -9.98
N ASP A 56 -13.11 9.60 -10.82
CA ASP A 56 -14.55 9.37 -10.68
C ASP A 56 -14.86 8.19 -9.75
N CYS A 57 -13.87 7.33 -9.48
CA CYS A 57 -14.07 6.12 -8.70
C CYS A 57 -12.82 5.77 -7.88
N LEU A 58 -13.02 5.53 -6.58
CA LEU A 58 -11.98 5.08 -5.67
C LEU A 58 -12.23 3.61 -5.33
N VAL A 59 -11.29 2.74 -5.67
CA VAL A 59 -11.32 1.32 -5.31
C VAL A 59 -10.29 1.12 -4.20
N GLU A 60 -10.62 0.31 -3.19
CA GLU A 60 -9.80 -0.07 -2.01
C GLU A 60 -9.25 1.06 -1.11
N ILE A 61 -9.10 2.30 -1.61
CA ILE A 61 -8.58 3.43 -0.85
C ILE A 61 -9.37 3.68 0.45
N PRO A 62 -10.72 3.72 0.45
CA PRO A 62 -11.47 3.93 1.70
C PRO A 62 -11.20 2.85 2.76
N SER A 63 -11.03 1.59 2.35
CA SER A 63 -10.69 0.51 3.29
C SER A 63 -9.28 0.61 3.86
N MET A 64 -8.37 1.24 3.13
CA MET A 64 -6.98 1.42 3.56
C MET A 64 -6.83 2.64 4.48
N ILE A 65 -7.42 3.77 4.12
CA ILE A 65 -7.25 5.03 4.86
C ILE A 65 -8.34 5.27 5.92
N GLY A 66 -9.36 4.41 5.96
CA GLY A 66 -10.41 4.41 6.99
C GLY A 66 -11.69 5.18 6.62
N PRO A 67 -12.71 5.14 7.50
CA PRO A 67 -14.04 5.67 7.23
C PRO A 67 -14.10 7.20 7.10
N ASP A 68 -13.08 7.95 7.53
CA ASP A 68 -13.07 9.42 7.42
C ASP A 68 -13.21 9.89 5.97
N LEU A 69 -12.66 9.14 5.00
CA LEU A 69 -12.89 9.41 3.58
C LEU A 69 -14.37 9.21 3.19
N ILE A 70 -15.02 8.18 3.71
CA ILE A 70 -16.45 7.92 3.44
C ILE A 70 -17.29 9.04 4.04
N GLU A 71 -17.03 9.39 5.30
CA GLU A 71 -17.72 10.46 6.02
C GLU A 71 -17.56 11.82 5.30
N ALA A 72 -16.40 12.10 4.70
CA ALA A 72 -16.17 13.34 3.96
C ALA A 72 -17.05 13.52 2.70
N TYR A 73 -17.53 12.41 2.11
CA TYR A 73 -18.35 12.44 0.89
C TYR A 73 -19.78 11.95 1.10
N ILE A 74 -20.19 11.63 2.34
CA ILE A 74 -21.49 10.97 2.56
C ILE A 74 -22.69 11.84 2.19
N ASP A 75 -22.56 13.16 2.39
CA ASP A 75 -23.59 14.14 2.08
C ASP A 75 -23.62 14.53 0.59
N ASP A 76 -22.64 14.08 -0.20
CA ASP A 76 -22.60 14.36 -1.64
C ASP A 76 -23.66 13.52 -2.37
N PRO A 77 -24.62 14.13 -3.08
CA PRO A 77 -25.67 13.40 -3.78
C PRO A 77 -25.16 12.63 -5.01
N ASP A 78 -24.02 13.02 -5.57
CA ASP A 78 -23.45 12.42 -6.78
C ASP A 78 -22.53 11.22 -6.45
N VAL A 79 -22.16 11.05 -5.18
CA VAL A 79 -21.32 9.94 -4.72
C VAL A 79 -22.16 8.73 -4.31
N LYS A 80 -21.84 7.59 -4.93
CA LYS A 80 -22.42 6.28 -4.65
C LYS A 80 -21.38 5.37 -4.01
N PHE A 81 -21.82 4.47 -3.13
CA PHE A 81 -20.93 3.56 -2.42
C PHE A 81 -21.23 2.10 -2.76
N ILE A 82 -20.18 1.36 -3.14
CA ILE A 82 -20.24 -0.09 -3.33
C ILE A 82 -19.37 -0.73 -2.25
N LEU A 83 -19.99 -1.53 -1.38
CA LEU A 83 -19.30 -2.28 -0.34
C LEU A 83 -19.28 -3.76 -0.70
N THR A 84 -18.08 -4.31 -0.85
CA THR A 84 -17.89 -5.75 -1.02
C THR A 84 -17.49 -6.40 0.30
N GLU A 85 -18.17 -7.48 0.67
CA GLU A 85 -17.87 -8.29 1.86
C GLU A 85 -17.60 -9.74 1.47
N ARG A 86 -16.69 -10.40 2.19
CA ARG A 86 -16.42 -11.84 2.07
C ARG A 86 -16.20 -12.43 3.44
N ASN A 87 -16.08 -13.75 3.50
CA ASN A 87 -15.68 -14.47 4.70
C ASN A 87 -14.39 -13.85 5.30
N PRO A 88 -14.40 -13.43 6.58
CA PRO A 88 -13.27 -12.78 7.22
C PRO A 88 -12.00 -13.63 7.24
N ASP A 89 -12.07 -14.95 7.44
CA ASP A 89 -10.89 -15.82 7.46
C ASP A 89 -10.25 -15.97 6.08
N LYS A 90 -11.07 -16.00 5.02
CA LYS A 90 -10.57 -15.91 3.64
C LYS A 90 -9.91 -14.55 3.38
N TRP A 91 -10.43 -13.47 3.97
CA TRP A 91 -9.80 -12.16 3.88
C TRP A 91 -8.45 -12.11 4.60
N VAL A 92 -8.36 -12.60 5.83
CA VAL A 92 -7.10 -12.71 6.60
C VAL A 92 -6.04 -13.47 5.80
N THR A 93 -6.41 -14.64 5.28
CA THR A 93 -5.52 -15.47 4.47
C THR A 93 -5.01 -14.71 3.24
N SER A 94 -5.90 -13.99 2.55
CA SER A 94 -5.56 -13.19 1.38
C SER A 94 -4.62 -12.02 1.72
N VAL A 95 -4.82 -11.32 2.83
CA VAL A 95 -3.95 -10.21 3.25
C VAL A 95 -2.55 -10.72 3.61
N ASN A 96 -2.46 -11.83 4.34
CA ASN A 96 -1.19 -12.43 4.72
C ASN A 96 -0.41 -13.00 3.51
N ASN A 97 -1.11 -13.57 2.53
CA ASN A 97 -0.50 -14.09 1.30
C ASN A 97 -0.21 -13.01 0.24
N THR A 98 -0.47 -11.73 0.53
CA THR A 98 -0.19 -10.61 -0.37
C THR A 98 0.68 -9.57 0.33
N VAL A 99 0.08 -8.58 0.99
CA VAL A 99 0.78 -7.49 1.69
C VAL A 99 1.68 -8.07 2.79
N GLY A 100 1.24 -9.12 3.49
CA GLY A 100 2.06 -9.80 4.51
C GLY A 100 3.39 -10.34 3.99
N LEU A 101 3.52 -10.67 2.69
CA LEU A 101 4.79 -11.09 2.10
C LEU A 101 5.76 -9.92 1.85
N VAL A 102 5.24 -8.69 1.78
CA VAL A 102 6.02 -7.48 1.48
C VAL A 102 6.62 -6.87 2.75
N ILE A 103 5.92 -6.95 3.88
CA ILE A 103 6.30 -6.22 5.12
C ILE A 103 7.55 -6.77 5.81
N ASP A 104 7.97 -7.99 5.49
CA ASP A 104 9.21 -8.58 6.03
C ASP A 104 10.42 -8.30 5.14
N MET A 105 10.20 -7.99 3.85
CA MET A 105 11.26 -7.62 2.91
C MET A 105 12.20 -6.55 3.46
N PRO A 106 11.75 -5.40 4.03
CA PRO A 106 12.67 -4.35 4.48
C PRO A 106 13.64 -4.77 5.59
N TYR A 107 13.48 -5.95 6.19
CA TYR A 107 14.36 -6.49 7.23
C TYR A 107 15.26 -7.63 6.74
N GLN A 108 15.06 -8.10 5.51
CA GLN A 108 15.80 -9.22 4.94
C GLN A 108 16.79 -8.74 3.87
N PHE A 109 17.95 -9.40 3.78
CA PHE A 109 18.89 -9.15 2.69
C PHE A 109 18.24 -9.58 1.35
N PRO A 110 18.36 -8.80 0.27
CA PRO A 110 19.18 -7.58 0.14
C PRO A 110 18.45 -6.26 0.47
N PHE A 111 17.14 -6.28 0.67
CA PHE A 111 16.32 -5.09 0.89
C PHE A 111 16.66 -4.31 2.15
N SER A 112 17.13 -4.99 3.22
CA SER A 112 17.57 -4.36 4.47
C SER A 112 18.66 -3.32 4.30
N ILE A 113 19.46 -3.44 3.23
CA ILE A 113 20.50 -2.48 2.84
C ILE A 113 20.02 -1.61 1.68
N LEU A 114 19.56 -2.24 0.60
CA LEU A 114 19.31 -1.54 -0.67
C LEU A 114 18.18 -0.52 -0.59
N LYS A 115 17.23 -0.66 0.34
CA LYS A 115 16.16 0.33 0.52
C LYS A 115 16.70 1.74 0.77
N TYR A 116 17.83 1.89 1.46
CA TYR A 116 18.42 3.20 1.74
C TYR A 116 19.09 3.87 0.54
N PHE A 117 19.20 3.17 -0.59
CA PHE A 117 19.82 3.66 -1.81
C PHE A 117 18.80 3.92 -2.93
N ASP A 118 17.51 3.80 -2.67
CA ASP A 118 16.44 4.21 -3.60
C ASP A 118 15.22 4.71 -2.82
N ALA A 119 14.90 6.00 -2.95
CA ALA A 119 13.81 6.62 -2.20
C ALA A 119 12.45 5.96 -2.49
N THR A 120 12.20 5.56 -3.75
CA THR A 120 10.96 4.90 -4.15
C THR A 120 10.85 3.52 -3.52
N LEU A 121 11.95 2.76 -3.48
CA LEU A 121 12.02 1.47 -2.79
C LEU A 121 11.77 1.63 -1.29
N TYR A 122 12.45 2.58 -0.65
CA TYR A 122 12.25 2.89 0.77
C TYR A 122 10.79 3.21 1.07
N ARG A 123 10.20 4.15 0.34
CA ARG A 123 8.81 4.59 0.54
C ARG A 123 7.79 3.49 0.25
N PHE A 124 8.00 2.70 -0.80
CA PHE A 124 7.13 1.55 -1.09
C PHE A 124 7.10 0.55 0.07
N LEU A 125 8.28 0.16 0.58
CA LEU A 125 8.37 -0.80 1.69
C LEU A 125 7.76 -0.22 2.98
N ALA A 126 8.07 1.03 3.31
CA ALA A 126 7.56 1.71 4.50
C ALA A 126 6.04 1.90 4.46
N MET A 127 5.46 2.27 3.31
CA MET A 127 4.02 2.46 3.17
C MET A 127 3.27 1.12 3.27
N ASN A 128 3.75 0.05 2.63
CA ASN A 128 3.11 -1.26 2.74
C ASN A 128 3.15 -1.79 4.17
N GLU A 129 4.25 -1.56 4.89
CA GLU A 129 4.35 -1.85 6.32
C GLU A 129 3.33 -1.04 7.13
N LEU A 130 3.23 0.28 6.90
CA LEU A 130 2.27 1.14 7.58
C LEU A 130 0.82 0.70 7.36
N VAL A 131 0.46 0.39 6.10
CA VAL A 131 -0.87 -0.13 5.73
C VAL A 131 -1.18 -1.41 6.50
N TYR A 132 -0.24 -2.36 6.50
CA TYR A 132 -0.44 -3.61 7.20
C TYR A 132 -0.58 -3.41 8.71
N GLN A 133 0.28 -2.60 9.33
CA GLN A 133 0.23 -2.30 10.76
C GLN A 133 -1.10 -1.66 11.17
N ALA A 134 -1.65 -0.77 10.34
CA ALA A 134 -2.96 -0.17 10.58
C ALA A 134 -4.10 -1.21 10.63
N MET A 135 -4.01 -2.26 9.81
CA MET A 135 -4.99 -3.36 9.81
C MET A 135 -4.71 -4.42 10.89
N SER A 136 -3.44 -4.70 11.19
CA SER A 136 -3.02 -5.84 12.02
C SER A 136 -2.79 -5.49 13.48
N GLY A 137 -2.94 -4.21 13.87
CA GLY A 137 -2.59 -3.73 15.20
C GLY A 137 -1.10 -3.95 15.49
N CYS A 138 -0.24 -3.67 14.51
CA CYS A 138 1.22 -3.86 14.56
C CYS A 138 1.72 -5.31 14.69
N THR A 139 0.86 -6.32 14.60
CA THR A 139 1.28 -7.73 14.49
C THR A 139 1.80 -8.04 13.08
N ARG A 140 2.51 -9.16 12.91
CA ARG A 140 3.02 -9.69 11.64
C ARG A 140 2.49 -11.09 11.36
N PRO A 141 2.54 -11.56 10.09
CA PRO A 141 2.28 -12.97 9.78
C PRO A 141 3.13 -13.89 10.65
N GLY A 142 2.49 -14.84 11.32
CA GLY A 142 3.14 -15.77 12.25
C GLY A 142 3.00 -15.41 13.72
N ASP A 143 2.66 -14.16 14.06
CA ASP A 143 2.32 -13.80 15.43
C ASP A 143 0.98 -14.45 15.85
N ALA A 144 0.88 -14.87 17.11
CA ALA A 144 -0.31 -15.56 17.63
C ALA A 144 -1.61 -14.76 17.44
N GLU A 145 -1.54 -13.44 17.68
CA GLU A 145 -2.71 -12.54 17.63
C GLU A 145 -3.00 -12.02 16.22
N ASN A 146 -2.15 -12.28 15.22
CA ASN A 146 -2.25 -11.64 13.91
C ASN A 146 -3.57 -11.91 13.19
N ALA A 147 -3.97 -13.18 13.15
CA ALA A 147 -5.22 -13.57 12.50
C ALA A 147 -6.44 -12.97 13.21
N GLN A 148 -6.40 -12.87 14.55
CA GLN A 148 -7.47 -12.27 15.33
C GLN A 148 -7.57 -10.76 15.09
N ASN A 149 -6.45 -10.05 15.13
CA ASN A 149 -6.41 -8.60 14.92
C ASN A 149 -6.92 -8.22 13.53
N LEU A 150 -6.42 -8.91 12.50
CA LEU A 150 -6.87 -8.71 11.11
C LEU A 150 -8.38 -8.97 10.98
N ARG A 151 -8.87 -10.10 11.53
CA ARG A 151 -10.30 -10.42 11.49
C ARG A 151 -11.14 -9.35 12.16
N GLN A 152 -10.72 -8.89 13.35
CA GLN A 152 -11.42 -7.87 14.11
C GLN A 152 -11.47 -6.55 13.33
N HIS A 153 -10.33 -6.10 12.80
CA HIS A 153 -10.25 -4.90 11.96
C HIS A 153 -11.21 -4.97 10.78
N TYR A 154 -11.22 -6.09 10.04
CA TYR A 154 -12.11 -6.30 8.91
C TYR A 154 -13.59 -6.22 9.32
N THR A 155 -13.99 -6.97 10.33
CA THR A 155 -15.39 -7.01 10.79
C THR A 155 -15.84 -5.64 11.33
N ASP A 156 -15.00 -4.94 12.08
CA ASP A 156 -15.29 -3.60 12.60
C ASP A 156 -15.44 -2.59 11.48
N TYR A 157 -14.54 -2.62 10.49
CA TYR A 157 -14.63 -1.75 9.31
C TYR A 157 -15.93 -1.99 8.53
N ILE A 158 -16.25 -3.25 8.20
CA ILE A 158 -17.49 -3.59 7.48
C ILE A 158 -18.72 -3.12 8.26
N LYS A 159 -18.77 -3.38 9.57
CA LYS A 159 -19.88 -2.94 10.43
C LYS A 159 -20.02 -1.41 10.41
N LYS A 160 -18.91 -0.69 10.65
CA LYS A 160 -18.89 0.76 10.66
C LYS A 160 -19.35 1.36 9.34
N VAL A 161 -18.90 0.82 8.20
CA VAL A 161 -19.30 1.30 6.87
C VAL A 161 -20.80 1.11 6.64
N LYS A 162 -21.37 -0.03 7.03
CA LYS A 162 -22.82 -0.26 6.94
C LYS A 162 -23.64 0.66 7.85
N GLU A 163 -23.09 1.09 8.98
CA GLU A 163 -23.74 2.02 9.91
C GLU A 163 -23.73 3.46 9.42
N ILE A 164 -22.64 3.90 8.77
CA ILE A 164 -22.51 5.30 8.34
C ILE A 164 -23.16 5.58 6.98
N ILE A 165 -23.24 4.59 6.08
CA ILE A 165 -23.77 4.81 4.74
C ILE A 165 -25.28 4.59 4.68
N PRO A 166 -26.08 5.58 4.24
CA PRO A 166 -27.52 5.40 4.01
C PRO A 166 -27.79 4.26 3.03
N ALA A 167 -28.83 3.46 3.32
CA ALA A 167 -29.15 2.27 2.54
C ALA A 167 -29.44 2.56 1.05
N ASP A 168 -29.98 3.74 0.75
CA ASP A 168 -30.26 4.21 -0.62
C ASP A 168 -28.99 4.60 -1.41
N LYS A 169 -27.88 4.87 -0.71
CA LYS A 169 -26.56 5.14 -1.31
C LYS A 169 -25.61 3.95 -1.30
N LEU A 170 -26.03 2.81 -0.73
CA LEU A 170 -25.18 1.63 -0.53
C LEU A 170 -25.60 0.46 -1.42
N CYS A 171 -24.72 0.09 -2.36
CA CYS A 171 -24.76 -1.21 -3.00
C CYS A 171 -23.89 -2.19 -2.20
N TYR A 172 -24.54 -3.02 -1.39
CA TYR A 172 -23.87 -4.05 -0.62
C TYR A 172 -23.83 -5.37 -1.40
N ILE A 173 -22.63 -5.93 -1.57
CA ILE A 173 -22.41 -7.16 -2.32
C ILE A 173 -21.60 -8.12 -1.45
N ARG A 174 -22.13 -9.31 -1.21
CA ARG A 174 -21.37 -10.40 -0.62
C ARG A 174 -20.71 -11.19 -1.75
N LEU A 175 -19.38 -11.26 -1.74
CA LEU A 175 -18.59 -11.89 -2.81
C LEU A 175 -18.86 -13.40 -2.97
N GLU A 176 -19.36 -14.06 -1.93
CA GLU A 176 -19.82 -15.45 -2.03
C GLU A 176 -21.10 -15.61 -2.87
N ASP A 177 -21.91 -14.57 -2.97
CA ASP A 177 -23.18 -14.58 -3.73
C ASP A 177 -22.95 -14.24 -5.21
N GLY A 178 -21.76 -13.74 -5.55
CA GLY A 178 -21.38 -13.35 -6.91
C GLY A 178 -21.00 -11.87 -7.00
N LEU A 179 -20.21 -11.53 -8.01
CA LEU A 179 -19.90 -10.16 -8.38
C LEU A 179 -19.80 -10.09 -9.90
N ASP A 180 -20.75 -9.42 -10.51
CA ASP A 180 -20.93 -9.29 -11.95
C ASP A 180 -21.47 -7.89 -12.29
N TRP A 181 -21.81 -7.66 -13.57
CA TRP A 181 -22.32 -6.36 -14.02
C TRP A 181 -23.75 -6.13 -13.54
N GLU A 182 -24.53 -7.18 -13.41
CA GLU A 182 -25.92 -7.19 -12.95
C GLU A 182 -26.03 -6.67 -11.51
N ASN A 183 -25.03 -6.93 -10.67
CA ASN A 183 -24.96 -6.40 -9.31
C ASN A 183 -24.66 -4.90 -9.23
N ILE A 184 -23.88 -4.34 -10.18
CA ILE A 184 -23.35 -2.97 -10.06
C ILE A 184 -23.96 -1.96 -11.04
N CYS A 185 -24.24 -2.36 -12.29
CA CYS A 185 -24.69 -1.44 -13.33
C CYS A 185 -26.06 -0.82 -13.05
N PRO A 186 -27.08 -1.58 -12.59
CA PRO A 186 -28.38 -1.00 -12.24
C PRO A 186 -28.28 0.04 -11.11
N PHE A 187 -27.46 -0.23 -10.10
CA PHE A 187 -27.22 0.71 -9.00
C PHE A 187 -26.51 1.98 -9.49
N LEU A 188 -25.54 1.84 -10.38
CA LEU A 188 -24.84 2.98 -10.99
C LEU A 188 -25.72 3.75 -11.97
N GLY A 189 -26.76 3.13 -12.54
CA GLY A 189 -27.63 3.74 -13.54
C GLY A 189 -27.01 3.74 -14.94
N VAL A 190 -26.13 2.78 -15.22
CA VAL A 190 -25.42 2.65 -16.50
C VAL A 190 -25.82 1.34 -17.20
N PRO A 191 -25.72 1.25 -18.54
CA PRO A 191 -25.98 -0.02 -19.24
C PRO A 191 -24.95 -1.10 -18.87
N ILE A 192 -25.39 -2.36 -18.89
CA ILE A 192 -24.49 -3.51 -18.77
C ILE A 192 -23.65 -3.60 -20.06
N PRO A 193 -22.31 -3.64 -19.96
CA PRO A 193 -21.44 -3.76 -21.13
C PRO A 193 -21.50 -5.17 -21.75
N GLU A 194 -21.11 -5.31 -23.01
CA GLU A 194 -21.04 -6.62 -23.68
C GLU A 194 -19.85 -7.47 -23.17
N GLU A 195 -18.80 -6.81 -22.69
CA GLU A 195 -17.63 -7.47 -22.12
C GLU A 195 -17.99 -8.23 -20.84
N ALA A 196 -17.47 -9.45 -20.69
CA ALA A 196 -17.62 -10.21 -19.46
C ALA A 196 -17.03 -9.48 -18.24
N TYR A 197 -17.62 -9.69 -17.07
CA TYR A 197 -17.09 -9.12 -15.83
C TYR A 197 -15.63 -9.56 -15.62
N PRO A 198 -14.71 -8.63 -15.28
CA PRO A 198 -13.30 -8.95 -15.17
C PRO A 198 -13.06 -10.04 -14.11
N GLY A 199 -12.17 -10.97 -14.43
CA GLY A 199 -11.78 -12.05 -13.53
C GLY A 199 -11.19 -11.54 -12.21
N ARG A 200 -11.21 -12.42 -11.19
CA ARG A 200 -10.69 -12.09 -9.85
C ARG A 200 -9.18 -11.81 -9.87
N ASN A 201 -8.73 -10.98 -8.93
CA ASN A 201 -7.31 -10.80 -8.66
C ASN A 201 -6.69 -12.14 -8.25
N GLU A 202 -5.65 -12.56 -8.96
CA GLU A 202 -4.88 -13.78 -8.71
C GLU A 202 -3.60 -13.44 -7.93
N PRO A 203 -3.26 -14.18 -6.85
CA PRO A 203 -2.04 -13.94 -6.08
C PRO A 203 -0.77 -13.92 -6.93
N GLU A 204 -0.69 -14.74 -7.97
CA GLU A 204 0.44 -14.83 -8.90
C GLU A 204 0.61 -13.53 -9.68
N LYS A 205 -0.49 -12.88 -10.09
CA LYS A 205 -0.46 -11.58 -10.74
C LYS A 205 0.05 -10.50 -9.79
N PHE A 206 -0.38 -10.53 -8.53
CA PHE A 206 0.13 -9.59 -7.51
C PHE A 206 1.64 -9.75 -7.31
N GLN A 207 2.13 -10.97 -7.10
CA GLN A 207 3.56 -11.23 -6.91
C GLN A 207 4.38 -10.78 -8.13
N LYS A 208 3.88 -11.05 -9.34
CA LYS A 208 4.51 -10.60 -10.58
C LYS A 208 4.59 -9.07 -10.66
N LEU A 209 3.50 -8.37 -10.36
CA LEU A 209 3.47 -6.90 -10.33
C LEU A 209 4.46 -6.32 -9.31
N VAL A 210 4.53 -6.91 -8.12
CA VAL A 210 5.51 -6.52 -7.08
C VAL A 210 6.94 -6.74 -7.58
N GLN A 211 7.24 -7.88 -8.20
CA GLN A 211 8.58 -8.16 -8.73
C GLN A 211 8.96 -7.20 -9.88
N GLU A 212 8.05 -6.96 -10.82
CA GLU A 212 8.25 -6.02 -11.93
C GLU A 212 8.45 -4.59 -11.42
N PHE A 213 7.71 -4.21 -10.38
CA PHE A 213 7.93 -2.93 -9.71
C PHE A 213 9.29 -2.89 -9.02
N LEU A 214 9.66 -3.88 -8.20
CA LEU A 214 10.87 -3.82 -7.36
C LEU A 214 12.19 -3.93 -8.14
N ARG A 215 12.24 -4.77 -9.18
CA ARG A 215 13.47 -5.09 -9.92
C ARG A 215 14.26 -3.86 -10.40
N PRO A 216 13.68 -2.88 -11.12
CA PRO A 216 14.44 -1.72 -11.59
C PRO A 216 14.98 -0.84 -10.44
N LYS A 217 14.26 -0.73 -9.32
CA LYS A 217 14.70 0.07 -8.15
C LYS A 217 15.83 -0.63 -7.41
N MET A 218 15.74 -1.95 -7.31
CA MET A 218 16.82 -2.79 -6.79
C MET A 218 18.08 -2.65 -7.64
N MET A 219 17.97 -2.71 -8.98
CA MET A 219 19.10 -2.49 -9.89
C MET A 219 19.68 -1.07 -9.71
N ALA A 220 18.83 -0.04 -9.63
CA ALA A 220 19.28 1.33 -9.39
C ALA A 220 19.98 1.49 -8.03
N ALA A 221 19.46 0.88 -6.97
CA ALA A 221 20.05 0.86 -5.64
C ALA A 221 21.44 0.19 -5.64
N VAL A 222 21.57 -0.96 -6.31
CA VAL A 222 22.86 -1.65 -6.49
C VAL A 222 23.86 -0.76 -7.23
N MET A 223 23.44 -0.09 -8.30
CA MET A 223 24.32 0.83 -9.03
C MET A 223 24.77 2.02 -8.16
N ARG A 224 23.87 2.60 -7.36
CA ARG A 224 24.18 3.73 -6.48
C ARG A 224 25.11 3.35 -5.34
N ILE A 225 24.87 2.22 -4.65
CA ILE A 225 25.80 1.77 -3.61
C ILE A 225 27.16 1.41 -4.20
N SER A 226 27.19 0.78 -5.39
CA SER A 226 28.46 0.45 -6.06
C SER A 226 29.25 1.70 -6.43
N ALA A 227 28.59 2.76 -6.88
CA ALA A 227 29.22 4.04 -7.21
C ALA A 227 29.91 4.72 -6.01
N VAL A 228 29.49 4.40 -4.78
CA VAL A 228 30.10 4.91 -3.54
C VAL A 228 31.11 3.92 -2.96
N ALA A 229 30.75 2.64 -2.89
CA ALA A 229 31.54 1.61 -2.24
C ALA A 229 32.83 1.28 -3.02
N VAL A 230 32.77 1.18 -4.35
CA VAL A 230 33.94 0.83 -5.18
C VAL A 230 35.05 1.89 -5.05
N PRO A 231 34.78 3.20 -5.20
CA PRO A 231 35.81 4.23 -4.96
C PRO A 231 36.32 4.23 -3.52
N ALA A 232 35.44 4.09 -2.53
CA ALA A 232 35.84 4.08 -1.12
C ALA A 232 36.80 2.91 -0.80
N ILE A 233 36.49 1.71 -1.28
CA ILE A 233 37.36 0.54 -1.16
C ILE A 233 38.69 0.78 -1.88
N GLY A 234 38.65 1.37 -3.07
CA GLY A 234 39.86 1.73 -3.81
C GLY A 234 40.77 2.71 -3.05
N ILE A 235 40.19 3.77 -2.48
CA ILE A 235 40.92 4.77 -1.68
C ILE A 235 41.49 4.13 -0.41
N LEU A 236 40.70 3.33 0.31
CA LEU A 236 41.16 2.64 1.52
C LEU A 236 42.26 1.63 1.22
N GLY A 237 42.13 0.88 0.12
CA GLY A 237 43.14 -0.06 -0.35
C GLY A 237 44.44 0.65 -0.73
N TRP A 238 44.35 1.75 -1.50
CA TRP A 238 45.51 2.57 -1.84
C TRP A 238 46.18 3.14 -0.59
N ALA A 239 45.41 3.73 0.34
CA ALA A 239 45.96 4.30 1.58
C ALA A 239 46.60 3.24 2.47
N ALA A 240 46.03 2.03 2.55
CA ALA A 240 46.62 0.92 3.29
C ALA A 240 47.96 0.47 2.69
N VAL A 241 48.09 0.48 1.36
CA VAL A 241 49.36 0.17 0.67
C VAL A 241 50.39 1.27 0.87
N GLU A 242 50.00 2.53 0.70
CA GLU A 242 50.90 3.69 0.75
C GLU A 242 51.38 3.99 2.19
N TYR A 243 50.47 3.99 3.16
CA TYR A 243 50.74 4.44 4.53
C TYR A 243 50.80 3.32 5.57
N GLY A 244 50.26 2.14 5.26
CA GLY A 244 50.24 1.00 6.19
C GLY A 244 51.61 0.58 6.73
N PRO A 245 52.67 0.48 5.89
CA PRO A 245 54.01 0.14 6.36
C PRO A 245 54.57 1.12 7.40
N SER A 246 54.35 2.43 7.20
CA SER A 246 54.81 3.49 8.11
C SER A 246 54.04 3.47 9.44
N ALA A 247 52.71 3.32 9.39
CA ALA A 247 51.86 3.23 10.58
C ALA A 247 52.18 2.00 11.44
N LEU A 248 52.43 0.85 10.81
CA LEU A 248 52.86 -0.39 11.51
C LEU A 248 54.24 -0.23 12.17
N ALA A 249 55.15 0.53 11.56
CA ALA A 249 56.48 0.78 12.11
C ALA A 249 56.42 1.70 13.35
N GLU A 250 55.54 2.70 13.37
CA GLU A 250 55.32 3.56 14.55
C GLU A 250 54.65 2.81 15.70
N LEU A 251 53.64 1.98 15.41
CA LEU A 251 52.97 1.14 16.41
C LEU A 251 53.92 0.17 17.13
N LYS A 252 54.95 -0.35 16.44
CA LYS A 252 55.97 -1.23 17.03
C LYS A 252 57.00 -0.49 17.90
N ARG A 253 57.04 0.84 17.85
CA ARG A 253 57.95 1.69 18.64
C ARG A 253 57.32 2.16 19.96
N LEU A 254 56.01 1.98 20.13
CA LEU A 254 55.26 2.18 21.36
C LEU A 254 55.30 0.91 22.23
#